data_AF-A0A099SD06-F1
#
_entry.id   AF-A0A099SD06-F1
#
_cell.length_a   1.000
_cell.length_b   1.000
_cell.length_c   1.000
_cell.angle_alpha   90.00
_cell.angle_beta   90.00
_cell.angle_gamma   90.00
#
_symmetry.space_group_name_H-M   'P 1'
#
loop_
_entity.id
_entity.type
_entity.pdbx_description
1 polymer ?
#
loop_
_entity_poly.entity_id
_entity_poly.type
_entity_poly.pdbx_seq_one_letter_code
_entity_poly.pdbx_strand_id
1 'polypeptide(L)'
;MMKFTFDHNNINVLDLEKSIDFYKEALGFEVMRTKEASDGSFILKFLGDGFTSHSLELTWLKDRTEAYNLGENEFHLAVRVDDFDAAYEHHKKTGCICYENKAMGIYFIIDPDGYWTEILPKK
;
A
#
# COMPACT_ATOMS: atom_id res chain seq x y z
N MET A 1 -21.40 -3.24 -25.42
CA MET A 1 -21.10 -3.72 -24.06
C MET A 1 -20.16 -2.72 -23.40
N MET A 2 -20.47 -2.29 -22.18
CA MET A 2 -19.56 -1.45 -21.38
C MET A 2 -18.43 -2.32 -20.82
N LYS A 3 -17.20 -1.80 -20.82
CA LYS A 3 -16.01 -2.46 -20.27
C LYS A 3 -15.58 -1.72 -19.02
N PHE A 4 -15.29 -2.44 -17.95
CA PHE A 4 -14.75 -1.91 -16.71
C PHE A 4 -13.35 -2.51 -16.50
N THR A 5 -12.40 -1.71 -16.01
CA THR A 5 -11.02 -2.11 -15.72
C THR A 5 -10.65 -1.63 -14.33
N PHE A 6 -9.76 -2.36 -13.66
CA PHE A 6 -9.18 -1.87 -12.40
C PHE A 6 -8.35 -0.61 -12.66
N ASP A 7 -8.46 0.37 -11.76
CA ASP A 7 -7.72 1.64 -11.85
C ASP A 7 -6.81 1.82 -10.64
N HIS A 8 -7.38 1.98 -9.45
CA HIS A 8 -6.63 2.12 -8.21
C HIS A 8 -7.38 1.55 -7.01
N ASN A 9 -6.64 1.29 -5.93
CA ASN A 9 -7.18 1.15 -4.58
C ASN A 9 -6.85 2.42 -3.79
N ASN A 10 -7.77 2.93 -2.99
CA ASN A 10 -7.54 4.10 -2.16
C ASN A 10 -7.45 3.73 -0.67
N ILE A 11 -6.48 4.33 0.01
CA ILE A 11 -6.39 4.34 1.48
C ILE A 11 -6.13 5.77 1.96
N ASN A 12 -6.51 6.04 3.20
CA ASN A 12 -6.24 7.32 3.82
C ASN A 12 -5.06 7.20 4.78
N VAL A 13 -4.15 8.17 4.74
CA VAL A 13 -2.93 8.16 5.56
C VAL A 13 -2.82 9.42 6.40
N LEU A 14 -2.27 9.31 7.60
CA LEU A 14 -2.03 10.46 8.48
C LEU A 14 -0.76 11.23 8.10
N ASP A 15 0.28 10.50 7.73
CA ASP A 15 1.59 11.07 7.39
C ASP A 15 1.96 10.63 5.97
N LEU A 16 1.81 11.56 5.02
CA LEU A 16 1.99 11.27 3.62
C LEU A 16 3.43 10.85 3.27
N GLU A 17 4.42 11.52 3.85
CA GLU A 17 5.83 11.23 3.57
C GLU A 17 6.23 9.88 4.15
N LYS A 18 5.83 9.61 5.40
CA LYS A 18 6.08 8.32 6.05
C LYS A 18 5.47 7.15 5.27
N SER A 19 4.27 7.32 4.73
CA SER A 19 3.61 6.28 3.93
C SER A 19 4.27 6.10 2.56
N ILE A 20 4.69 7.19 1.89
CA ILE A 20 5.47 7.09 0.64
C ILE A 20 6.78 6.33 0.88
N ASP A 21 7.53 6.70 1.92
CA ASP A 21 8.81 6.08 2.26
C ASP A 21 8.63 4.59 2.59
N PHE A 22 7.56 4.23 3.32
CA PHE A 22 7.22 2.84 3.59
C PHE A 22 6.98 2.05 2.30
N TYR A 23 6.10 2.51 1.42
CA TYR A 23 5.76 1.78 0.20
C TYR A 23 6.92 1.71 -0.80
N LYS A 24 7.79 2.73 -0.79
CA LYS A 24 9.04 2.71 -1.55
C LYS A 24 10.02 1.68 -1.02
N GLU A 25 10.29 1.66 0.28
CA GLU A 25 11.25 0.73 0.89
C GLU A 25 10.76 -0.71 0.90
N ALA A 26 9.47 -0.93 1.19
CA ALA A 26 8.89 -2.26 1.28
C ALA A 26 8.67 -2.87 -0.12
N LEU A 27 8.07 -2.11 -1.03
CA LEU A 27 7.54 -2.66 -2.29
C LEU A 27 8.18 -2.05 -3.55
N GLY A 28 9.06 -1.06 -3.41
CA GLY A 28 9.65 -0.35 -4.56
C GLY A 28 8.65 0.54 -5.29
N PHE A 29 7.51 0.88 -4.68
CA PHE A 29 6.51 1.73 -5.31
C PHE A 29 6.98 3.18 -5.37
N GLU A 30 6.71 3.84 -6.50
CA GLU A 30 7.10 5.24 -6.74
C GLU A 30 5.87 6.12 -7.00
N VAL A 31 5.98 7.41 -6.66
CA VAL A 31 4.92 8.39 -6.92
C VAL A 31 4.81 8.64 -8.43
N MET A 32 3.70 8.20 -9.02
CA MET A 32 3.43 8.37 -10.46
C MET A 32 2.64 9.64 -10.77
N ARG A 33 1.76 10.03 -9.85
CA ARG A 33 0.87 11.20 -10.03
C ARG A 33 0.58 11.84 -8.67
N THR A 34 0.55 13.17 -8.66
CA THR A 34 0.09 13.97 -7.51
C THR A 34 -1.14 14.77 -7.93
N LYS A 35 -2.13 14.86 -7.04
CA LYS A 35 -3.25 15.79 -7.18
C LYS A 35 -3.47 16.51 -5.86
N GLU A 36 -3.61 17.82 -5.93
CA GLU A 36 -3.77 18.67 -4.75
C GLU A 36 -5.08 19.45 -4.86
N ALA A 37 -5.76 19.63 -3.73
CA ALA A 37 -6.88 20.54 -3.65
C ALA A 37 -6.39 21.98 -3.77
N SER A 38 -7.10 22.83 -4.51
CA SER A 38 -6.72 24.24 -4.67
C SER A 38 -6.74 25.03 -3.36
N ASP A 39 -7.51 24.57 -2.36
CA ASP A 39 -7.59 25.13 -1.02
C ASP A 39 -6.64 24.44 -0.01
N GLY A 40 -5.88 23.44 -0.46
CA GLY A 40 -4.99 22.64 0.37
C GLY A 40 -5.69 21.70 1.35
N SER A 41 -6.98 21.42 1.19
CA SER A 41 -7.73 20.51 2.07
C SER A 41 -7.26 19.05 2.00
N PHE A 42 -6.73 18.62 0.84
CA PHE A 42 -6.18 17.28 0.65
C PHE A 42 -5.03 17.23 -0.35
N ILE A 43 -4.22 16.19 -0.22
CA ILE A 43 -3.22 15.77 -1.21
C ILE A 43 -3.45 14.29 -1.52
N LEU A 44 -3.47 13.95 -2.80
CA LEU A 44 -3.53 12.58 -3.31
C LEU A 44 -2.20 12.23 -3.97
N LYS A 45 -1.63 11.09 -3.60
CA LYS A 45 -0.43 10.53 -4.24
C LYS A 45 -0.76 9.15 -4.79
N PHE A 46 -0.57 8.96 -6.08
CA PHE A 46 -0.77 7.67 -6.73
C PHE A 46 0.57 6.97 -6.86
N LEU A 47 0.75 5.87 -6.14
CA LEU A 47 1.94 5.03 -6.16
C LEU A 47 1.78 3.89 -7.15
N GLY A 48 2.81 3.61 -7.94
CA GLY A 48 2.81 2.55 -8.94
C GLY A 48 4.00 1.61 -8.79
N ASP A 49 3.81 0.37 -9.25
CA ASP A 49 4.85 -0.67 -9.29
C ASP A 49 5.80 -0.52 -10.49
N GLY A 50 5.49 0.36 -11.45
CA GLY A 50 6.25 0.56 -12.68
C GLY A 50 5.99 -0.48 -13.78
N PHE A 51 5.11 -1.46 -13.55
CA PHE A 51 4.82 -2.57 -14.46
C PHE A 51 3.35 -2.63 -14.88
N THR A 52 2.43 -2.30 -13.98
CA THR A 52 0.99 -2.35 -14.19
C THR A 52 0.39 -0.95 -14.27
N SER A 53 -0.81 -0.83 -14.84
CA SER A 53 -1.56 0.43 -14.84
C SER A 53 -2.29 0.69 -13.52
N HIS A 54 -2.29 -0.27 -12.61
CA HIS A 54 -2.96 -0.15 -11.33
C HIS A 54 -2.12 0.69 -10.37
N SER A 55 -2.76 1.46 -9.49
CA SER A 55 -2.05 2.26 -8.50
C SER A 55 -2.66 2.17 -7.11
N LEU A 56 -1.82 2.41 -6.09
CA LEU A 56 -2.28 2.70 -4.74
C LEU A 56 -2.40 4.21 -4.58
N GLU A 57 -3.61 4.70 -4.35
CA GLU A 57 -3.87 6.11 -4.05
C GLU A 57 -3.80 6.33 -2.53
N LEU A 58 -2.85 7.16 -2.09
CA LEU A 58 -2.78 7.67 -0.72
C LEU A 58 -3.52 9.00 -0.65
N THR A 59 -4.55 9.07 0.20
CA THR A 59 -5.28 10.30 0.52
C THR A 59 -4.82 10.86 1.86
N TRP A 60 -4.15 12.01 1.82
CA TRP A 60 -3.84 12.80 3.00
C TRP A 60 -4.83 13.95 3.15
N LEU A 61 -5.43 14.10 4.34
CA LEU A 61 -6.38 15.16 4.66
C LEU A 61 -5.75 16.11 5.68
N LYS A 62 -5.71 17.41 5.35
CA LYS A 62 -5.00 18.42 6.14
C LYS A 62 -5.43 18.48 7.60
N ASP A 63 -6.73 18.39 7.85
CA ASP A 63 -7.29 18.56 9.20
C ASP A 63 -7.44 17.22 9.95
N ARG A 64 -7.08 16.09 9.33
CA ARG A 64 -7.13 14.78 9.99
C ARG A 64 -5.91 14.62 10.90
N THR A 65 -6.16 14.43 12.18
CA THR A 65 -5.12 14.20 13.20
C THR A 65 -5.28 12.88 13.95
N GLU A 66 -6.42 12.22 13.83
CA GLU A 66 -6.73 10.96 14.51
C GLU A 66 -6.56 9.76 13.58
N ALA A 67 -6.08 8.63 14.12
CA ALA A 67 -5.96 7.38 13.38
C ALA A 67 -7.28 6.99 12.69
N TYR A 68 -7.20 6.42 11.49
CA TYR A 68 -8.38 5.90 10.80
C TYR A 68 -8.90 4.65 11.50
N ASN A 69 -10.23 4.51 11.58
CA ASN A 69 -10.85 3.29 12.06
C ASN A 69 -10.88 2.27 10.92
N LEU A 70 -9.99 1.28 10.96
CA LEU A 70 -9.89 0.24 9.95
C LEU A 70 -10.89 -0.91 10.15
N GLY A 71 -11.72 -0.84 11.19
CA GLY A 71 -12.60 -1.94 11.58
C GLY A 71 -11.79 -3.20 11.88
N GLU A 72 -12.14 -4.29 11.19
CA GLU A 72 -11.47 -5.59 11.33
C GLU A 72 -10.34 -5.79 10.29
N ASN A 73 -10.11 -4.80 9.41
CA ASN A 73 -9.08 -4.86 8.37
C ASN A 73 -9.21 -6.08 7.43
N GLU A 74 -10.45 -6.51 7.15
CA GLU A 74 -10.75 -7.66 6.28
C GLU A 74 -10.48 -7.42 4.79
N PHE A 75 -10.12 -6.19 4.41
CA PHE A 75 -9.73 -5.83 3.05
C PHE A 75 -8.24 -5.49 3.02
N HIS A 76 -7.57 -5.90 1.95
CA HIS A 76 -6.15 -5.65 1.76
C HIS A 76 -5.80 -5.48 0.29
N LEU A 77 -4.71 -4.77 0.04
CA LEU A 77 -4.03 -4.80 -1.25
C LEU A 77 -3.23 -6.11 -1.35
N ALA A 78 -3.16 -6.68 -2.54
CA ALA A 78 -2.38 -7.88 -2.80
C ALA A 78 -1.37 -7.63 -3.92
N VAL A 79 -0.11 -7.99 -3.69
CA VAL A 79 1.00 -7.80 -4.64
C VAL A 79 1.77 -9.10 -4.84
N ARG A 80 2.43 -9.24 -6.00
CA ARG A 80 3.31 -10.37 -6.30
C ARG A 80 4.74 -9.94 -6.38
N VAL A 81 5.63 -10.78 -5.88
CA VAL A 81 7.08 -10.61 -5.98
C VAL A 81 7.70 -11.78 -6.73
N ASP A 82 8.75 -11.51 -7.48
CA ASP A 82 9.50 -12.51 -8.25
C ASP A 82 10.47 -13.32 -7.38
N ASP A 83 11.07 -12.71 -6.37
CA ASP A 83 11.87 -13.35 -5.32
C ASP A 83 11.18 -13.25 -3.95
N PHE A 84 10.39 -14.28 -3.63
CA PHE A 84 9.58 -14.31 -2.41
C PHE A 84 10.42 -14.41 -1.13
N ASP A 85 11.49 -15.21 -1.16
CA ASP A 85 12.35 -15.43 0.00
C ASP A 85 13.17 -14.17 0.33
N ALA A 86 13.70 -13.49 -0.70
CA ALA A 86 14.41 -12.23 -0.50
C ALA A 86 13.48 -11.13 0.05
N ALA A 87 12.26 -11.03 -0.48
CA ALA A 87 11.26 -10.09 0.02
C ALA A 87 10.88 -10.39 1.47
N TYR A 88 10.70 -11.67 1.81
CA TYR A 88 10.37 -12.09 3.17
C TYR A 88 11.49 -11.70 4.15
N GLU A 89 12.75 -12.00 3.85
CA GLU A 89 13.88 -11.64 4.71
C GLU A 89 14.05 -10.11 4.84
N HIS A 90 13.80 -9.36 3.77
CA HIS A 90 13.76 -7.89 3.80
C HIS A 90 12.69 -7.38 4.77
N HIS A 91 11.44 -7.79 4.57
CA HIS A 91 10.30 -7.36 5.41
C HIS A 91 10.43 -7.81 6.86
N LYS A 92 11.05 -8.97 7.10
CA LYS A 92 11.36 -9.44 8.44
C LYS A 92 12.41 -8.57 9.13
N LYS A 93 13.43 -8.12 8.39
CA LYS A 93 14.48 -7.22 8.90
C LYS A 93 13.96 -5.83 9.20
N THR A 94 13.06 -5.30 8.37
CA THR A 94 12.40 -4.00 8.62
C THR A 94 11.32 -4.09 9.70
N GLY A 95 10.88 -5.30 10.05
CA GLY A 95 9.93 -5.54 11.13
C GLY A 95 8.48 -5.23 10.77
N CYS A 96 8.15 -5.14 9.48
CA CYS A 96 6.80 -4.79 9.01
C CYS A 96 5.89 -6.00 8.79
N ILE A 97 6.37 -7.23 8.93
CA ILE A 97 5.51 -8.43 8.84
C ILE A 97 4.55 -8.46 10.03
N CYS A 98 3.24 -8.42 9.76
CA CYS A 98 2.21 -8.47 10.80
C CYS A 98 1.54 -9.85 10.93
N TYR A 99 1.58 -10.67 9.88
CA TYR A 99 0.98 -12.00 9.88
C TYR A 99 1.62 -12.93 8.84
N GLU A 100 1.81 -14.20 9.20
CA GLU A 100 2.39 -15.23 8.34
C GLU A 100 1.41 -16.40 8.19
N ASN A 101 1.02 -16.74 6.97
CA ASN A 101 0.19 -17.90 6.68
C ASN A 101 1.00 -18.97 5.94
N LYS A 102 1.75 -19.76 6.71
CA LYS A 102 2.64 -20.82 6.19
C LYS A 102 1.90 -21.90 5.42
N ALA A 103 0.64 -22.17 5.75
CA ALA A 103 -0.17 -23.16 5.04
C ALA A 103 -0.52 -22.72 3.62
N MET A 104 -0.69 -21.40 3.40
CA MET A 104 -0.97 -20.82 2.09
C MET A 104 0.28 -20.33 1.34
N GLY A 105 1.44 -20.29 2.00
CA GLY A 105 2.68 -19.79 1.40
C GLY A 105 2.65 -18.28 1.12
N ILE A 106 2.00 -17.51 1.99
CA ILE A 106 1.87 -16.05 1.90
C ILE A 106 2.17 -15.40 3.27
N TYR A 107 2.42 -14.10 3.26
CA TYR A 107 2.50 -13.28 4.46
C TYR A 107 1.93 -11.88 4.20
N PHE A 108 1.72 -11.12 5.27
CA PHE A 108 1.21 -9.77 5.23
C PHE A 108 2.20 -8.82 5.88
N ILE A 109 2.34 -7.64 5.28
CA ILE A 109 3.00 -6.49 5.88
C ILE A 109 1.97 -5.47 6.33
N ILE A 110 2.31 -4.68 7.36
CA ILE A 110 1.49 -3.59 7.87
C ILE A 110 2.16 -2.24 7.60
N ASP A 111 1.40 -1.31 7.05
CA ASP A 111 1.86 0.06 6.78
C ASP A 111 1.78 0.94 8.05
N PRO A 112 2.24 2.20 8.00
CA PRO A 112 2.24 3.11 9.15
C PRO A 112 0.88 3.42 9.75
N ASP A 113 -0.20 3.32 8.97
CA ASP A 113 -1.58 3.61 9.38
C ASP A 113 -2.37 2.34 9.75
N GLY A 114 -1.79 1.15 9.53
CA GLY A 114 -2.33 -0.14 9.93
C GLY A 114 -2.90 -0.97 8.79
N TYR A 115 -2.83 -0.52 7.54
CA TYR A 115 -3.33 -1.25 6.38
C TYR A 115 -2.46 -2.46 6.08
N TRP A 116 -3.11 -3.60 5.81
CA TRP A 116 -2.41 -4.82 5.47
C TRP A 116 -2.20 -4.92 3.96
N THR A 117 -1.02 -5.39 3.56
CA THR A 117 -0.70 -5.76 2.17
C THR A 117 -0.26 -7.22 2.12
N GLU A 118 -0.98 -8.02 1.35
CA GLU A 118 -0.70 -9.44 1.10
C GLU A 118 0.46 -9.57 0.09
N ILE A 119 1.49 -10.32 0.47
CA ILE A 119 2.60 -10.66 -0.42
C ILE A 119 2.41 -12.09 -0.91
N LEU A 120 2.32 -12.22 -2.24
CA LEU A 120 2.19 -13.50 -2.93
C LEU A 120 3.46 -13.83 -3.71
N PRO A 121 3.85 -15.11 -3.80
CA PRO A 121 4.90 -15.52 -4.72
C PRO A 121 4.45 -15.30 -6.18
N LYS A 122 5.42 -15.28 -7.09
CA LYS A 122 5.16 -15.32 -8.54
C LYS A 122 4.23 -16.50 -8.88
N LYS A 123 3.34 -16.30 -9.86
CA LYS A 123 2.49 -17.38 -10.39
C LYS A 123 3.32 -18.42 -11.14
#